data_AF-A0A674IB91-F1
#
_entry.id   AF-A0A674IB91-F1
#
_cell.length_a   1.000
_cell.length_b   1.000
_cell.length_c   1.000
_cell.angle_alpha   90.00
_cell.angle_beta   90.00
_cell.angle_gamma   90.00
#
_symmetry.space_group_name_H-M   'P 1'
#
loop_
_entity.id
_entity.type
_entity.pdbx_description
1 polymer ?
#
loop_
_entity_poly.entity_id
_entity_poly.type
_entity_poly.pdbx_seq_one_letter_code
_entity_poly.pdbx_strand_id
1 'polypeptide(L)'
;SIPGYATGFLYNLISLHWCHYTVTRTVSCQVQNGSETVIQRVYQSCRWPGPCANLVSYRTLIRPTYKMSYRTVTTLEWRCCPGFTGSNCEEGKSTGNLYLFPQSLECMNCTRLTDMTERLNTLEAKVSTWNVF
;
A
#
# COMPACT_ATOMS: atom_id res chain seq x y z
N SER A 1 7.16 -5.58 11.33
CA SER A 1 7.39 -4.79 12.55
C SER A 1 8.54 -3.85 12.28
N ILE A 2 8.28 -2.55 12.14
CA ILE A 2 9.34 -1.55 11.97
C ILE A 2 9.93 -1.34 13.38
N PRO A 3 11.22 -1.60 13.62
CA PRO A 3 11.79 -1.29 14.92
C PRO A 3 11.87 0.23 15.06
N GLY A 4 11.00 0.76 15.91
CA GLY A 4 11.01 2.16 16.30
C GLY A 4 12.25 2.49 17.13
N TYR A 5 12.61 3.78 17.08
CA TYR A 5 13.42 4.47 18.07
C TYR A 5 14.87 3.98 18.25
N ALA A 6 15.71 4.22 17.24
CA ALA A 6 17.15 4.42 17.44
C ALA A 6 17.55 5.80 16.88
N THR A 7 17.23 6.82 17.67
CA THR A 7 17.93 8.11 17.81
C THR A 7 18.94 8.49 16.73
N GLY A 8 18.59 9.50 15.92
CA GLY A 8 19.31 10.78 15.91
C GLY A 8 20.72 10.88 15.29
N PHE A 9 21.48 9.80 15.21
CA PHE A 9 22.86 9.81 14.68
C PHE A 9 23.16 8.56 13.84
N LEU A 10 22.34 7.51 13.96
CA LEU A 10 22.43 6.29 13.13
C LEU A 10 21.56 6.36 11.86
N TYR A 11 20.70 7.37 11.70
CA TYR A 11 19.87 7.54 10.49
C TYR A 11 20.68 7.89 9.23
N ASN A 12 21.91 8.39 9.39
CA ASN A 12 22.80 8.71 8.27
C ASN A 12 23.59 7.50 7.74
N LEU A 13 23.73 6.41 8.52
CA LEU A 13 24.47 5.23 8.06
C LEU A 13 23.60 4.20 7.34
N ILE A 14 22.30 4.14 7.63
CA ILE A 14 21.35 3.21 6.98
C ILE A 14 20.85 3.76 5.63
N SER A 15 21.12 5.03 5.30
CA SER A 15 20.51 5.72 4.14
C SER A 15 21.37 5.79 2.87
N LEU A 16 22.57 5.19 2.84
CA LEU A 16 23.52 5.41 1.74
C LEU A 16 23.13 4.71 0.42
N HIS A 17 22.37 3.61 0.51
CA HIS A 17 22.07 2.71 -0.62
C HIS A 17 20.57 2.51 -0.88
N TRP A 18 19.71 3.23 -0.16
CA TRP A 18 18.25 3.11 -0.26
C TRP A 18 17.65 4.38 -0.86
N CYS A 19 16.83 4.23 -1.89
CA CYS A 19 16.04 5.32 -2.43
C CYS A 19 14.55 5.07 -2.16
N HIS A 20 13.86 6.16 -1.87
CA HIS A 20 12.43 6.18 -1.70
C HIS A 20 11.74 6.46 -3.05
N TYR A 21 10.79 5.61 -3.45
CA TYR A 21 10.06 5.70 -4.71
C TYR A 21 8.56 5.84 -4.46
N THR A 22 7.94 6.79 -5.16
CA THR A 22 6.49 6.93 -5.19
C THR A 22 5.88 5.87 -6.11
N VAL A 23 5.10 4.97 -5.55
CA VAL A 23 4.40 3.92 -6.30
C VAL A 23 2.90 4.17 -6.24
N THR A 24 2.26 4.27 -7.40
CA THR A 24 0.80 4.33 -7.52
C THR A 24 0.22 2.92 -7.55
N ARG A 25 -0.66 2.59 -6.60
CA ARG A 25 -1.41 1.33 -6.59
C ARG A 25 -2.91 1.58 -6.54
N THR A 26 -3.67 0.75 -7.24
CA THR A 26 -5.12 0.76 -7.17
C THR A 26 -5.57 -0.14 -6.04
N VAL A 27 -6.31 0.42 -5.08
CA VAL A 27 -6.86 -0.32 -3.94
C VAL A 27 -8.38 -0.34 -4.01
N SER A 28 -8.97 -1.41 -3.50
CA SER A 28 -10.42 -1.55 -3.35
C SER A 28 -10.89 -0.95 -2.02
N CYS A 29 -11.88 -0.05 -2.05
CA CYS A 29 -12.50 0.56 -0.89
C CYS A 29 -14.00 0.26 -0.87
N GLN A 30 -14.55 -0.12 0.28
CA GLN A 30 -16.00 -0.21 0.48
C GLN A 30 -16.57 1.19 0.72
N VAL A 31 -17.52 1.60 -0.11
CA VAL A 31 -18.20 2.90 -0.01
C VAL A 31 -19.68 2.65 0.18
N GLN A 32 -20.31 3.42 1.07
CA GLN A 32 -21.74 3.31 1.31
C GLN A 32 -22.50 3.76 0.06
N ASN A 33 -23.31 2.86 -0.49
CA ASN A 33 -24.13 3.04 -1.68
C ASN A 33 -25.61 2.91 -1.31
N GLY A 34 -26.03 3.78 -0.40
CA GLY A 34 -27.41 3.85 0.09
C GLY A 34 -27.65 3.11 1.41
N SER A 35 -28.93 2.92 1.69
CA SER A 35 -29.43 2.14 2.80
C SER A 35 -30.71 1.42 2.39
N GLU A 36 -30.88 0.19 2.85
CA GLU A 36 -32.11 -0.57 2.67
C GLU A 36 -32.92 -0.57 3.96
N THR A 37 -34.24 -0.41 3.84
CA THR A 37 -35.17 -0.51 4.96
C THR A 37 -35.70 -1.94 5.06
N VAL A 38 -35.35 -2.64 6.13
CA VAL A 38 -35.77 -4.02 6.38
C VAL A 38 -36.79 -4.05 7.50
N ILE A 39 -37.91 -4.74 7.30
CA ILE A 39 -38.92 -4.91 8.33
C ILE A 39 -38.57 -6.17 9.14
N GLN A 40 -38.32 -6.01 10.44
CA GLN A 40 -38.07 -7.13 11.34
C GLN A 40 -39.29 -7.38 12.22
N ARG A 41 -39.72 -8.64 12.29
CA ARG A 41 -40.70 -9.10 13.28
C ARG A 41 -40.09 -9.07 14.68
N VAL A 42 -40.81 -8.51 15.64
CA VAL A 42 -40.42 -8.45 17.05
C VAL A 42 -41.50 -9.11 17.88
N TYR A 43 -41.12 -10.16 18.59
CA TYR A 43 -41.96 -10.77 19.60
C TYR A 43 -41.75 -10.03 20.91
N GLN A 44 -42.80 -9.40 21.41
CA GLN A 44 -42.74 -8.77 22.71
C GLN A 44 -42.94 -9.86 23.77
N SER A 45 -41.89 -10.17 24.54
CA SER A 45 -41.99 -11.10 25.66
C SER A 45 -42.70 -10.41 26.81
N CYS A 46 -43.90 -10.89 27.19
CA CYS A 46 -44.56 -10.41 28.39
C CYS A 46 -43.78 -10.84 29.64
N ARG A 47 -43.69 -9.96 30.64
CA ARG A 47 -42.98 -10.19 31.91
C ARG A 47 -43.88 -10.72 33.05
N TRP A 48 -45.17 -10.90 32.79
CA TRP A 48 -46.18 -11.33 33.77
C TRP A 48 -46.53 -12.82 33.64
N PRO A 49 -46.96 -13.51 34.73
CA PRO A 49 -47.20 -14.97 34.74
C PRO A 49 -48.56 -15.40 34.17
N GLY A 50 -49.28 -14.51 33.48
CA GLY A 50 -50.62 -14.78 32.92
C GLY A 50 -50.61 -15.17 31.44
N PRO A 51 -51.73 -15.65 30.88
CA PRO A 51 -51.85 -15.97 29.46
C PRO A 51 -51.77 -14.70 28.62
N CYS A 52 -50.55 -14.34 28.24
CA CYS A 52 -50.30 -13.19 27.38
C CYS A 52 -50.38 -13.64 25.92
N ALA A 53 -51.30 -13.06 25.14
CA ALA A 53 -51.25 -13.23 23.69
C ALA A 53 -49.90 -12.68 23.19
N ASN A 54 -49.10 -13.51 22.53
CA ASN A 54 -47.80 -13.11 21.98
C ASN A 54 -48.01 -11.92 21.03
N LEU A 55 -47.70 -10.71 21.48
CA LEU A 55 -47.90 -9.50 20.70
C LEU A 55 -46.77 -9.42 19.66
N VAL A 56 -47.11 -9.71 18.41
CA VAL A 56 -46.20 -9.56 17.27
C VAL A 56 -46.25 -8.11 16.83
N SER A 57 -45.11 -7.43 16.91
CA SER A 57 -44.93 -6.07 16.39
C SER A 57 -43.89 -6.08 15.27
N TYR A 58 -43.94 -5.09 14.40
CA TYR A 58 -42.97 -4.92 13.32
C TYR A 58 -42.14 -3.68 13.60
N ARG A 59 -40.82 -3.77 13.44
CA ARG A 59 -39.93 -2.62 13.48
C ARG A 59 -39.20 -2.46 12.16
N THR A 60 -39.07 -1.23 11.71
CA THR A 60 -38.25 -0.89 10.53
C THR A 60 -36.81 -0.71 10.98
N LEU A 61 -35.89 -1.41 10.31
CA LEU A 61 -34.46 -1.28 10.50
C LEU A 61 -33.84 -0.70 9.23
N ILE A 62 -32.90 0.23 9.40
CA ILE A 62 -32.13 0.79 8.29
C ILE A 62 -30.78 0.08 8.27
N ARG A 63 -30.47 -0.62 7.17
CA ARG A 63 -29.19 -1.29 6.98
C ARG A 63 -28.39 -0.54 5.90
N PRO A 64 -27.17 -0.05 6.21
CA PRO A 64 -26.33 0.57 5.19
C PRO A 64 -25.89 -0.48 4.16
N THR A 65 -26.03 -0.15 2.89
CA THR A 65 -25.55 -0.98 1.78
C THR A 65 -24.18 -0.47 1.34
N TYR A 66 -23.21 -1.37 1.17
CA TYR A 66 -21.85 -1.01 0.76
C TYR A 66 -21.55 -1.58 -0.63
N LYS A 67 -20.87 -0.79 -1.47
CA LYS A 67 -20.38 -1.20 -2.79
C LYS A 67 -18.87 -1.08 -2.83
N MET A 68 -18.22 -2.01 -3.53
CA MET A 68 -16.79 -1.95 -3.78
C MET A 68 -16.50 -0.89 -4.85
N SER A 69 -15.62 0.05 -4.51
CA SER A 69 -15.10 1.09 -5.40
C SER A 69 -13.58 0.98 -5.48
N TYR A 70 -12.98 1.47 -6.56
CA TYR A 70 -11.53 1.46 -6.75
C TYR A 70 -10.99 2.88 -6.64
N ARG A 71 -9.89 3.04 -5.91
CA ARG A 71 -9.21 4.33 -5.77
C ARG A 71 -7.71 4.14 -5.96
N THR A 72 -7.10 5.12 -6.61
CA THR A 72 -5.64 5.17 -6.78
C THR A 72 -5.03 5.79 -5.52
N VAL A 73 -4.10 5.08 -4.89
CA VAL A 73 -3.36 5.56 -3.73
C VAL A 73 -1.88 5.59 -4.08
N THR A 74 -1.23 6.71 -3.79
CA THR A 74 0.22 6.88 -3.88
C THR A 74 0.83 6.47 -2.56
N THR A 75 1.70 5.48 -2.57
CA THR A 75 2.44 5.05 -1.39
C THR A 75 3.95 5.19 -1.61
N LEU A 76 4.64 5.24 -0.48
CA LEU A 76 6.06 5.43 -0.38
C LEU A 76 6.76 4.08 -0.16
N GLU A 77 7.55 3.62 -1.13
CA GLU A 77 8.26 2.33 -1.06
C GLU A 77 9.78 2.52 -1.16
N TRP A 78 10.53 1.78 -0.34
CA TRP A 78 12.00 1.79 -0.35
C TRP A 78 12.54 0.72 -1.30
N ARG A 79 13.47 1.09 -2.18
CA ARG A 79 14.18 0.16 -3.07
C ARG A 79 15.68 0.45 -3.04
N CYS A 80 16.50 -0.58 -3.26
CA CYS A 80 17.94 -0.44 -3.42
C CYS A 80 18.30 0.37 -4.66
N CYS A 81 19.39 1.13 -4.61
CA CYS A 81 19.95 1.74 -5.81
C CYS A 81 20.49 0.66 -6.77
N PRO A 82 20.44 0.88 -8.10
CA PRO A 82 20.94 -0.10 -9.05
C PRO A 82 22.45 -0.34 -8.84
N GLY A 83 22.83 -1.61 -8.73
CA GLY A 83 24.18 -2.04 -8.37
C GLY A 83 24.36 -2.45 -6.91
N PHE A 84 23.33 -2.24 -6.07
CA PHE A 84 23.24 -2.79 -4.71
C PHE A 84 22.11 -3.82 -4.66
N THR A 85 22.41 -5.00 -4.13
CA THR A 85 21.50 -6.13 -3.99
C THR A 85 21.47 -6.61 -2.54
N GLY A 86 20.65 -7.62 -2.23
CA GLY A 86 20.48 -8.16 -0.88
C GLY A 86 19.31 -7.54 -0.10
N SER A 87 18.93 -8.19 1.01
CA SER A 87 17.79 -7.79 1.85
C SER A 87 17.94 -6.40 2.47
N ASN A 88 19.19 -5.93 2.61
CA ASN A 88 19.53 -4.65 3.22
C ASN A 88 20.21 -3.66 2.25
N CYS A 89 20.24 -3.94 0.94
CA CYS A 89 20.99 -3.12 -0.03
C CYS A 89 22.48 -2.95 0.29
N GLU A 90 23.07 -3.91 1.00
CA GLU A 90 24.48 -3.91 1.44
C GLU A 90 25.39 -4.60 0.40
N GLU A 91 24.83 -5.37 -0.53
CA GLU A 91 25.59 -6.17 -1.49
C GLU A 91 25.78 -5.39 -2.80
N GLY A 92 26.62 -4.34 -2.75
CA GLY A 92 26.99 -3.55 -3.93
C GLY A 92 28.42 -3.00 -3.90
N LYS A 93 29.13 -3.22 -5.03
CA LYS A 93 30.53 -2.88 -5.33
C LYS A 93 31.63 -3.48 -4.43
N SER A 94 31.52 -4.76 -4.06
CA SER A 94 32.69 -5.54 -3.59
C SER A 94 33.46 -6.25 -4.72
N THR A 95 32.99 -6.22 -5.96
CA THR A 95 33.61 -6.93 -7.09
C THR A 95 33.93 -6.00 -8.26
N GLY A 96 35.18 -5.51 -8.30
CA GLY A 96 35.81 -4.98 -9.51
C GLY A 96 36.07 -3.47 -9.52
N ASN A 97 37.31 -3.12 -9.16
CA ASN A 97 37.98 -1.82 -9.39
C ASN A 97 37.49 -0.62 -8.57
N LEU A 98 37.85 -0.66 -7.27
CA LEU A 98 37.83 0.48 -6.33
C LEU A 98 38.71 1.68 -6.76
N TYR A 99 39.47 1.58 -7.86
CA TYR A 99 40.44 2.60 -8.29
C TYR A 99 39.98 3.56 -9.39
N LEU A 100 38.73 3.49 -9.86
CA LEU A 100 38.28 4.34 -10.99
C LEU A 100 37.14 5.33 -10.67
N PHE A 101 36.43 5.22 -9.53
CA PHE A 101 35.37 6.19 -9.17
C PHE A 101 35.23 6.39 -7.65
N PRO A 102 35.95 7.36 -7.04
CA PRO A 102 35.89 7.64 -5.60
C PRO A 102 34.58 8.28 -5.11
N GLN A 103 33.61 8.57 -5.99
CA GLN A 103 32.37 9.28 -5.68
C GLN A 103 31.10 8.42 -5.89
N SER A 104 31.18 7.09 -5.76
CA SER A 104 30.05 6.20 -6.04
C SER A 104 29.71 5.22 -4.91
N LEU A 105 30.10 5.58 -3.69
CA LEU A 105 29.66 4.89 -2.47
C LEU A 105 28.30 5.40 -1.98
N GLU A 106 27.76 6.44 -2.61
CA GLU A 106 26.58 7.16 -2.15
C GLU A 106 25.64 7.41 -3.31
N CYS A 107 24.42 6.91 -3.17
CA CYS A 107 23.33 7.21 -4.09
C CYS A 107 22.82 8.64 -3.82
N MET A 108 23.62 9.66 -4.15
CA MET A 108 23.35 11.04 -3.73
C MET A 108 22.21 11.74 -4.50
N ASN A 109 21.62 11.12 -5.53
CA ASN A 109 20.52 11.77 -6.27
C ASN A 109 19.47 10.78 -6.79
N CYS A 110 18.53 10.42 -5.91
CA CYS A 110 17.38 9.59 -6.27
C CYS A 110 16.47 10.24 -7.32
N THR A 111 16.45 11.57 -7.43
CA THR A 111 15.55 12.32 -8.36
C THR A 111 15.90 12.10 -9.82
N ARG A 112 17.20 12.10 -10.15
CA ARG A 112 17.66 11.78 -11.51
C ARG A 112 17.50 10.28 -11.82
N LEU A 113 17.56 9.45 -10.79
CA LEU A 113 17.39 8.00 -10.89
C LEU A 113 15.93 7.62 -11.18
N THR A 114 14.96 8.28 -10.52
CA THR A 114 13.54 8.09 -10.77
C THR A 114 13.16 8.46 -12.21
N ASP A 115 13.65 9.60 -12.70
CA ASP A 115 13.41 10.06 -14.08
C ASP A 115 13.96 9.06 -15.11
N MET A 116 15.20 8.60 -14.92
CA MET A 116 15.81 7.60 -15.81
C MET A 116 15.09 6.25 -15.76
N THR A 117 14.62 5.82 -14.58
CA THR A 117 13.88 4.55 -14.41
C THR A 117 12.52 4.61 -15.09
N GLU A 118 11.82 5.74 -14.98
CA GLU A 118 10.55 5.96 -15.67
C GLU A 118 10.74 5.84 -17.19
N ARG A 119 11.77 6.49 -17.73
CA ARG A 119 12.11 6.40 -19.16
C ARG A 119 12.44 4.97 -19.59
N LEU A 120 13.18 4.20 -18.79
CA LEU A 120 13.44 2.78 -19.08
C LEU A 120 12.15 1.95 -19.09
N ASN A 121 11.28 2.09 -18.10
CA ASN A 121 10.00 1.37 -18.05
C ASN A 121 9.14 1.68 -19.28
N THR A 122 9.14 2.92 -19.76
CA THR A 122 8.40 3.28 -20.99
C THR A 122 9.01 2.62 -22.24
N LEU A 123 10.33 2.48 -22.31
CA LEU A 123 11.01 1.81 -23.41
C LEU A 123 10.78 0.30 -23.35
N GLU A 124 10.87 -0.31 -22.17
CA GLU A 124 10.56 -1.74 -21.98
C GLU A 124 9.11 -2.04 -22.35
N ALA A 125 8.14 -1.25 -21.90
CA ALA A 125 6.75 -1.43 -22.28
C ALA A 125 6.56 -1.36 -23.80
N LYS A 126 7.21 -0.42 -24.48
CA LYS A 126 7.19 -0.32 -25.95
C LYS A 126 7.84 -1.56 -26.58
N VAL A 127 9.00 -2.00 -26.12
CA VAL A 127 9.68 -3.20 -26.62
C VAL A 127 8.82 -4.45 -26.42
N SER A 128 8.18 -4.60 -25.25
CA SER A 128 7.23 -5.68 -24.98
C SER A 128 6.03 -5.65 -25.93
N THR A 129 5.54 -4.47 -26.31
CA THR A 129 4.47 -4.38 -27.32
C THR A 129 4.94 -4.74 -28.73
N TRP A 130 6.18 -4.42 -29.11
CA TRP A 130 6.73 -4.74 -30.43
C TRP A 130 7.08 -6.23 -30.57
N ASN A 131 7.55 -6.90 -29.51
CA ASN A 131 7.89 -8.33 -29.51
C ASN A 131 6.68 -9.28 -29.50
N VAL A 132 5.46 -8.74 -29.39
CA VAL A 132 4.19 -9.51 -29.45
C VAL A 132 3.57 -9.46 -30.87
N PHE A 133 4.20 -8.75 -31.81
CA PHE A 133 3.91 -8.81 -33.25
C PHE A 133 5.04 -9.54 -33.99
#